data_AF-K9BII7-F1
#
_entry.id   AF-K9BII7-F1
#
_cell.length_a   1.000
_cell.length_b   1.000
_cell.length_c   1.000
_cell.angle_alpha   90.00
_cell.angle_beta   90.00
_cell.angle_gamma   90.00
#
_symmetry.space_group_name_H-M   'P 1'
#
loop_
_entity.id
_entity.type
_entity.pdbx_description
1 polymer ?
#
loop_
_entity_poly.entity_id
_entity_poly.type
_entity_poly.pdbx_seq_one_letter_code
_entity_poly.pdbx_strand_id
1 'polypeptide(L)' 'MTPEQLRQAGELLYGNQWQSDLARALEVDARRVRDWLQERRPVPIGVKNEIIELLKKNSLDTANYAEALNKF' A
#
# COMPACT_ATOMS: atom_id res chain seq x y z
N MET A 1 -4.64 -2.12 -11.84
CA MET A 1 -4.75 -2.70 -10.50
C MET A 1 -6.24 -2.77 -10.20
N THR A 2 -6.76 -3.91 -9.80
CA THR A 2 -8.18 -4.07 -9.43
C THR A 2 -8.45 -3.54 -8.01
N PRO A 3 -9.70 -3.25 -7.62
CA PRO A 3 -10.05 -2.88 -6.25
C PRO A 3 -9.56 -3.87 -5.20
N GLU A 4 -9.67 -5.17 -5.50
CA GLU A 4 -9.21 -6.23 -4.60
C GLU A 4 -7.70 -6.23 -4.44
N GLN A 5 -6.94 -6.04 -5.52
CA GLN A 5 -5.48 -5.89 -5.45
C GLN A 5 -5.08 -4.65 -4.64
N LEU A 6 -5.81 -3.53 -4.80
CA LEU A 6 -5.58 -2.31 -4.02
C LEU A 6 -5.84 -2.53 -2.53
N ARG A 7 -6.94 -3.21 -2.20
CA ARG A 7 -7.30 -3.55 -0.81
C ARG A 7 -6.23 -4.43 -0.17
N GLN A 8 -5.84 -5.51 -0.84
CA GLN A 8 -4.80 -6.42 -0.33
C GLN A 8 -3.46 -5.71 -0.15
N ALA A 9 -3.04 -4.89 -1.11
CA ALA A 9 -1.82 -4.10 -0.99
C ALA A 9 -1.87 -3.14 0.20
N GLY A 10 -2.99 -2.43 0.38
CA GLY A 10 -3.18 -1.53 1.51
C GLY A 10 -3.12 -2.26 2.86
N GLU A 11 -3.86 -3.37 3.00
CA GLU A 11 -3.88 -4.18 4.22
C GLU A 11 -2.50 -4.74 4.58
N LEU A 12 -1.72 -5.18 3.58
CA LEU A 12 -0.34 -5.64 3.79
C LEU A 12 0.60 -4.52 4.27
N LEU A 13 0.39 -3.28 3.83
CA LEU A 13 1.24 -2.14 4.18
C LEU A 13 0.86 -1.51 5.53
N TYR A 14 -0.44 -1.43 5.84
CA TYR A 14 -0.94 -0.54 6.90
C TYR A 14 -2.03 -1.19 7.79
N GLY A 15 -2.41 -2.44 7.53
CA GLY A 15 -3.40 -3.16 8.32
C GLY A 15 -4.80 -2.55 8.27
N ASN A 16 -5.50 -2.50 9.41
CA ASN A 16 -6.93 -2.18 9.46
C ASN A 16 -7.29 -0.75 9.01
N GLN A 17 -6.37 0.21 9.14
CA GLN A 17 -6.61 1.62 8.77
C GLN A 17 -5.99 1.98 7.41
N TRP A 18 -5.83 0.97 6.54
CA TRP A 18 -5.04 1.13 5.33
C TRP A 18 -5.49 2.23 4.38
N GLN A 19 -6.79 2.53 4.27
CA GLN A 19 -7.25 3.54 3.30
C GLN A 19 -6.70 4.93 3.61
N SER A 20 -6.72 5.35 4.89
CA SER A 20 -6.19 6.65 5.30
C SER A 20 -4.68 6.70 5.24
N ASP A 21 -4.01 5.61 5.63
CA ASP A 21 -2.56 5.57 5.70
C ASP A 21 -1.93 5.45 4.30
N LEU A 22 -2.54 4.67 3.41
CA LEU A 22 -2.17 4.61 2.00
C LEU A 22 -2.39 5.95 1.30
N ALA A 23 -3.50 6.63 1.56
CA ALA A 23 -3.75 7.96 0.99
C ALA A 23 -2.68 8.96 1.42
N ARG A 24 -2.27 8.93 2.69
CA ARG A 24 -1.18 9.75 3.21
C ARG A 24 0.15 9.40 2.56
N ALA A 25 0.47 8.12 2.40
CA ALA A 25 1.72 7.66 1.80
C ALA A 25 1.85 8.03 0.32
N LEU A 26 0.74 8.03 -0.41
CA LEU A 26 0.66 8.41 -1.83
C LEU A 26 0.43 9.91 -2.05
N GLU A 27 0.35 10.70 -0.97
CA GLU A 27 0.04 12.14 -1.02
C GLU A 27 -1.26 12.48 -1.79
N VAL A 28 -2.29 11.64 -1.67
CA VAL A 28 -3.60 11.84 -2.29
C VAL A 28 -4.71 12.02 -1.25
N ASP A 29 -5.83 12.61 -1.67
CA ASP A 29 -7.05 12.64 -0.85
C ASP A 29 -7.59 11.22 -0.66
N ALA A 30 -7.97 10.85 0.58
CA ALA A 30 -8.55 9.54 0.89
C ALA A 30 -9.81 9.19 0.05
N ARG A 31 -10.53 10.21 -0.44
CA ARG A 31 -11.62 10.03 -1.41
C ARG A 31 -11.15 9.38 -2.72
N ARG A 32 -9.92 9.65 -3.16
CA ARG A 32 -9.33 9.01 -4.36
C ARG A 32 -9.19 7.52 -4.19
N VAL A 33 -8.69 7.08 -3.03
CA VAL A 33 -8.58 5.65 -2.70
C VAL A 33 -9.96 5.00 -2.72
N ARG A 34 -10.98 5.66 -2.16
CA ARG A 34 -12.37 5.19 -2.20
C ARG A 34 -12.94 5.12 -3.62
N ASP A 35 -12.64 6.09 -4.47
CA ASP A 35 -13.10 6.10 -5.86
C ASP A 35 -12.46 4.97 -6.69
N TRP A 36 -11.20 4.63 -6.42
CA TRP A 36 -10.54 3.46 -7.02
C TRP A 36 -11.16 2.15 -6.56
N LEU A 37 -11.51 2.04 -5.27
CA LEU A 37 -12.20 0.87 -4.72
C LEU A 37 -13.60 0.67 -5.32
N GLN A 38 -14.31 1.76 -5.59
CA GLN A 38 -15.66 1.73 -6.18
C GLN A 38 -15.62 1.71 -7.71
N GLU A 39 -14.44 1.53 -8.31
CA GLU A 39 -14.23 1.50 -9.77
C GLU A 39 -14.73 2.74 -10.52
N ARG A 40 -14.99 3.84 -9.79
CA ARG A 40 -15.41 5.12 -10.38
C ARG A 40 -14.32 5.73 -11.25
N ARG A 41 -13.06 5.43 -10.91
CA ARG A 41 -11.88 5.79 -11.71
C ARG A 41 -10.86 4.66 -11.64
N PRO A 42 -10.12 4.38 -12.73
CA PRO A 42 -9.00 3.46 -12.65
C PRO A 42 -7.87 4.02 -11.79
N VAL A 43 -7.11 3.13 -11.13
CA VAL A 43 -5.86 3.50 -10.45
C VAL A 43 -4.83 3.95 -11.49
N PRO A 44 -4.26 5.17 -11.38
CA PRO A 44 -3.23 5.65 -12.29
C PRO A 44 -1.99 4.74 -12.30
N ILE A 45 -1.30 4.65 -13.44
CA ILE A 45 -0.08 3.82 -13.56
C ILE A 45 1.02 4.28 -12.58
N GLY A 46 1.19 5.60 -12.39
CA GLY A 46 2.14 6.15 -11.43
C GLY A 46 1.86 5.68 -10.00
N VAL A 47 0.61 5.79 -9.56
CA VAL A 47 0.16 5.31 -8.24
C VAL A 47 0.36 3.80 -8.10
N LYS A 48 0.03 3.02 -9.14
CA LYS A 48 0.29 1.57 -9.13
C LYS A 48 1.78 1.28 -8.90
N ASN A 49 2.67 1.99 -9.59
CA ASN A 49 4.12 1.79 -9.45
C ASN A 49 4.59 2.16 -8.05
N GLU A 50 4.09 3.26 -7.50
CA GLU A 50 4.42 3.70 -6.14
C GLU A 50 3.98 2.69 -5.08
N ILE A 51 2.77 2.11 -5.19
CA ILE A 51 2.30 1.04 -4.32
C ILE A 51 3.24 -0.20 -4.40
N ILE A 52 3.70 -0.54 -5.60
CA ILE A 52 4.65 -1.65 -5.78
C ILE A 52 5.97 -1.37 -5.06
N GLU A 53 6.49 -0.16 -5.14
CA GLU A 53 7.74 0.21 -4.44
C GLU A 53 7.56 0.24 -2.91
N LEU A 54 6.42 0.71 -2.41
CA LEU A 54 6.07 0.63 -0.98
C LEU A 54 6.06 -0.82 -0.49
N LEU A 55 5.46 -1.75 -1.26
CA LEU A 55 5.41 -3.17 -0.91
C LEU A 55 6.81 -3.80 -0.88
N LYS A 56 7.65 -3.53 -1.88
CA LYS A 56 9.04 -4.01 -1.92
C LYS A 56 9.84 -3.52 -0.73
N LYS A 57 9.71 -2.23 -0.42
CA LYS A 57 10.39 -1.62 0.72
C LYS A 57 9.95 -2.26 2.05
N ASN A 58 8.64 -2.39 2.26
CA ASN A 58 8.11 -3.05 3.46
C ASN A 58 8.59 -4.50 3.58
N SER A 59 8.63 -5.26 2.47
CA SER A 59 9.17 -6.62 2.45
C SER A 59 10.65 -6.66 2.85
N LEU A 60 11.46 -5.72 2.37
CA LEU A 60 12.88 -5.65 2.70
C LEU A 60 13.09 -5.27 4.17
N ASP A 61 12.38 -4.24 4.64
CA ASP A 61 12.50 -3.72 6.01
C ASP A 61 12.09 -4.80 7.04
N THR A 62 10.99 -5.52 6.78
CA THR A 62 10.51 -6.60 7.65
C THR A 62 11.47 -7.80 7.67
N ALA A 63 12.02 -8.19 6.52
CA ALA A 63 13.03 -9.25 6.45
C ALA A 63 14.31 -8.88 7.20
N ASN A 64 14.84 -7.68 6.98
CA ASN A 64 16.03 -7.17 7.67
C ASN A 64 15.84 -7.14 9.19
N TYR A 65 14.66 -6.73 9.66
CA TYR A 65 14.35 -6.70 11.08
C TYR A 65 14.27 -8.11 11.68
N ALA A 66 13.66 -9.07 10.97
CA ALA A 66 13.65 -10.47 11.40
C ALA A 66 15.07 -11.05 11.52
N GLU A 67 15.96 -10.75 10.57
CA GLU A 67 17.37 -11.13 10.66
C GLU A 67 18.09 -10.47 11.83
N ALA A 68 17.79 -9.19 12.12
CA ALA A 68 18.37 -8.48 13.25
C ALA A 68 17.98 -9.10 14.60
N LEU A 69 16.73 -9.58 14.74
CA LEU A 69 16.26 -10.25 15.96
C LEU A 69 16.94 -11.60 16.22
N ASN A 70 17.35 -12.32 15.16
CA ASN A 70 18.05 -13.61 15.31
C ASN A 70 19.53 -13.47 15.73
N LYS A 71 20.09 -12.25 15.74
CA LYS A 71 21.50 -11.99 16.08
C LYS A 71 21.74 -11.73 17.58
N PHE A 72 20.70 -11.79 18.40
CA PHE A 72 20.74 -11.66 19.87
C PHE A 72 20.25 -12.96 20.52
#